data_AF-A0A0C2ZVD8-F1
#
_entry.id   AF-A0A0C2ZVD8-F1
#
_cell.length_a   1.000
_cell.length_b   1.000
_cell.length_c   1.000
_cell.angle_alpha   90.00
_cell.angle_beta   90.00
_cell.angle_gamma   90.00
#
_symmetry.space_group_name_H-M   'P 1'
#
loop_
_entity.id
_entity.type
_entity.pdbx_description
1 polymer ?
#
loop_
_entity_poly.entity_id
_entity_poly.type
_entity_poly.pdbx_seq_one_letter_code
_entity_poly.pdbx_strand_id
1 'polypeptide(L)'
;MAISFKLTRKFSLAGIADEWDEQCFIRYNTITVAERRELAQEKIVDDSKATQRIVDVVTSHIVGGQVYSQADAGGLALVKFTSEDAVTVLDLLPMGIIERIYDAMNSSEYSDPKAS
;
A
#
# COMPACT_ATOMS: atom_id res chain seq x y z
N MET A 1 -28.78 5.57 -2.19
CA MET A 1 -27.40 5.12 -1.91
C MET A 1 -26.49 5.81 -2.91
N ALA A 2 -25.55 6.64 -2.46
CA ALA A 2 -24.54 7.19 -3.35
C ALA A 2 -23.58 6.05 -3.75
N ILE A 3 -23.39 5.84 -5.05
CA ILE A 3 -22.39 4.88 -5.54
C ILE A 3 -21.02 5.53 -5.33
N SER A 4 -20.27 5.02 -4.35
CA SER A 4 -18.88 5.41 -4.12
C SER A 4 -17.99 4.55 -5.02
N PHE A 5 -17.45 5.13 -6.10
CA PHE A 5 -16.41 4.49 -6.90
C PHE A 5 -15.07 4.66 -6.19
N LYS A 6 -14.40 3.54 -5.85
CA LYS A 6 -13.02 3.53 -5.37
C LYS A 6 -12.12 2.96 -6.46
N LEU A 7 -11.07 3.70 -6.83
CA LEU A 7 -10.09 3.24 -7.80
C LEU A 7 -9.07 2.34 -7.08
N THR A 8 -9.17 1.04 -7.31
CA THR A 8 -8.22 0.06 -6.77
C THR A 8 -7.05 -0.14 -7.73
N ARG A 9 -5.82 0.02 -7.22
CA ARG A 9 -4.56 -0.18 -7.96
C ARG A 9 -3.76 -1.33 -7.36
N LYS A 10 -2.78 -1.82 -8.12
CA LYS A 10 -1.81 -2.86 -7.72
C LYS A 10 -0.43 -2.20 -7.57
N PHE A 11 0.19 -2.34 -6.40
CA PHE A 11 1.61 -2.04 -6.16
C PHE A 11 2.41 -3.34 -6.27
N SER A 12 3.44 -3.37 -7.11
CA SER A 12 4.31 -4.55 -7.22
C SER A 12 5.29 -4.58 -6.06
N LEU A 13 5.47 -5.76 -5.45
CA LEU A 13 6.46 -6.01 -4.42
C LEU A 13 7.65 -6.84 -4.95
N ALA A 14 7.72 -7.04 -6.27
CA ALA A 14 8.80 -7.79 -6.89
C ALA A 14 10.17 -7.18 -6.57
N GLY A 15 11.14 -8.01 -6.16
CA GLY A 15 12.50 -7.60 -5.84
C GLY A 15 12.67 -6.84 -4.53
N ILE A 16 11.64 -6.78 -3.68
CA ILE A 16 11.75 -6.17 -2.34
C ILE A 16 12.39 -7.12 -1.33
N ALA A 17 12.13 -8.41 -1.45
CA ALA A 17 12.78 -9.47 -0.69
C ALA A 17 13.31 -10.54 -1.65
N ASP A 18 14.28 -11.32 -1.19
CA ASP A 18 14.76 -12.47 -1.94
C ASP A 18 13.58 -13.41 -2.24
N GLU A 19 13.54 -13.95 -3.46
CA GLU A 19 12.46 -14.82 -3.97
C GLU A 19 11.10 -14.15 -4.24
N TRP A 20 10.91 -12.86 -3.92
CA TRP A 20 9.68 -12.14 -4.25
C TRP A 20 9.66 -11.70 -5.71
N ASP A 21 8.74 -12.27 -6.48
CA ASP A 21 8.56 -12.04 -7.91
C ASP A 21 7.31 -11.17 -8.23
N GLU A 22 6.92 -11.12 -9.50
CA GLU A 22 5.76 -10.35 -9.99
C GLU A 22 4.40 -10.80 -9.39
N GLN A 23 4.39 -11.96 -8.71
CA GLN A 23 3.23 -12.48 -8.00
C GLN A 23 3.05 -11.84 -6.62
N CYS A 24 4.08 -11.18 -6.07
CA CYS A 24 3.97 -10.42 -4.83
C CYS A 24 3.46 -9.00 -5.11
N PHE A 25 2.32 -8.63 -4.50
CA PHE A 25 1.71 -7.33 -4.69
C PHE A 25 0.78 -6.93 -3.55
N ILE A 26 0.57 -5.62 -3.43
CA ILE A 26 -0.45 -5.02 -2.57
C ILE A 26 -1.52 -4.40 -3.47
N ARG A 27 -2.79 -4.61 -3.12
CA ARG A 27 -3.92 -3.89 -3.70
C ARG A 27 -4.35 -2.80 -2.75
N TYR A 28 -4.54 -1.62 -3.30
CA TYR A 28 -4.90 -0.45 -2.52
C TYR A 28 -5.87 0.46 -3.26
N ASN A 29 -6.65 1.24 -2.51
CA ASN A 29 -7.44 2.33 -3.05
C ASN A 29 -6.62 3.61 -3.07
N THR A 30 -6.76 4.42 -4.12
CA THR A 30 -6.12 5.74 -4.19
C THR A 30 -6.77 6.73 -3.21
N ILE A 31 -5.99 7.66 -2.69
CA ILE A 31 -6.48 8.72 -1.82
C ILE A 31 -7.25 9.74 -2.67
N THR A 32 -8.49 10.04 -2.27
CA THR A 32 -9.33 11.02 -2.95
C THR A 32 -8.81 12.44 -2.76
N VAL A 33 -9.25 13.37 -3.61
CA VAL A 33 -8.89 14.80 -3.48
C VAL A 33 -9.39 15.39 -2.14
N ALA A 34 -10.52 14.91 -1.62
CA ALA A 34 -11.05 15.34 -0.33
C ALA A 34 -10.14 14.89 0.82
N GLU A 35 -9.79 13.60 0.87
CA GLU A 35 -8.89 13.04 1.89
C GLU A 35 -7.50 13.70 1.85
N ARG A 36 -6.96 13.99 0.65
CA ARG A 36 -5.70 14.75 0.54
C ARG A 36 -5.77 16.14 1.18
N ARG A 37 -6.90 16.83 1.05
CA ARG A 37 -7.07 18.15 1.65
C ARG A 37 -7.16 18.06 3.16
N GLU A 38 -7.80 17.02 3.69
CA GLU A 38 -7.85 16.74 5.12
C GLU A 38 -6.44 16.44 5.66
N LEU A 39 -5.69 15.56 4.99
CA LEU A 39 -4.31 15.23 5.35
C LEU A 39 -3.37 16.46 5.30
N ALA A 40 -3.56 17.36 4.34
CA ALA A 40 -2.74 18.57 4.21
C ALA A 40 -3.08 19.66 5.25
N GLN A 41 -4.28 19.63 5.82
CA GLN A 41 -4.71 20.58 6.85
C GLN A 41 -4.31 20.14 8.27
N GLU A 42 -4.01 18.85 8.47
CA GLU A 42 -3.45 18.35 9.72
C GLU A 42 -2.02 18.89 9.93
N LYS A 43 -1.84 19.75 10.95
CA LYS A 43 -0.50 20.18 11.37
C LYS A 43 0.19 19.05 12.12
N ILE A 44 1.12 18.38 11.46
CA ILE A 44 2.02 17.42 12.11
C ILE A 44 3.19 18.20 12.72
N VAL A 45 3.39 18.04 14.03
CA VAL A 45 4.37 18.82 14.82
C VAL A 45 5.62 17.99 15.18
N ASP A 46 5.59 16.69 14.91
CA ASP A 46 6.61 15.72 15.34
C ASP A 46 6.83 14.65 14.26
N ASP A 47 8.09 14.40 13.90
CA ASP A 47 8.49 13.47 12.84
C ASP A 47 8.05 12.02 13.13
N SER A 48 8.08 11.60 14.40
CA SER A 48 7.61 10.27 14.80
C SER A 48 6.12 10.07 14.49
N LYS A 49 5.32 11.14 14.68
CA LYS A 49 3.90 11.14 14.35
C LYS A 49 3.64 11.21 12.84
N ALA A 50 4.56 11.79 12.08
CA ALA A 50 4.48 11.82 10.63
C ALA A 50 4.59 10.41 10.04
N THR A 51 5.57 9.63 10.50
CA THR A 51 5.80 8.26 10.03
C THR A 51 4.63 7.34 10.38
N GLN A 52 4.13 7.40 11.63
CA GLN A 52 2.97 6.60 12.03
C GLN A 52 1.74 6.95 11.17
N ARG A 53 1.56 8.23 10.83
CA ARG A 53 0.45 8.68 9.99
C ARG A 53 0.51 8.08 8.58
N ILE A 54 1.70 8.01 7.99
CA ILE A 54 1.89 7.38 6.68
C ILE A 54 1.44 5.92 6.74
N VAL A 55 1.89 5.17 7.76
CA VAL A 55 1.49 3.77 7.96
C VAL A 55 -0.02 3.64 8.12
N ASP A 56 -0.66 4.49 8.92
CA ASP A 56 -2.12 4.47 9.15
C ASP A 56 -2.90 4.74 7.84
N VAL A 57 -2.46 5.72 7.04
CA VAL A 57 -3.09 6.04 5.76
C VAL A 57 -2.92 4.88 4.78
N VAL A 58 -1.72 4.32 4.66
CA VAL A 58 -1.46 3.17 3.79
C VAL A 58 -2.33 1.99 4.21
N THR A 59 -2.33 1.63 5.50
CA THR A 59 -3.11 0.51 6.05
C THR A 59 -4.60 0.66 5.74
N SER A 60 -5.18 1.83 6.00
CA SER A 60 -6.61 2.09 5.77
C SER A 60 -7.03 1.99 4.30
N HIS A 61 -6.08 2.11 3.37
CA HIS A 61 -6.33 2.07 1.94
C HIS A 61 -6.02 0.70 1.32
N ILE A 62 -5.34 -0.20 2.01
CA ILE A 62 -5.09 -1.55 1.55
C ILE A 62 -6.39 -2.36 1.58
N VAL A 63 -6.67 -3.04 0.47
CA VAL A 63 -7.83 -3.95 0.34
C VAL A 63 -7.43 -5.42 0.37
N GLY A 64 -6.12 -5.69 0.37
CA GLY A 64 -5.53 -7.02 0.39
C GLY A 64 -4.36 -7.13 -0.58
N GLY A 65 -3.95 -8.35 -0.89
CA GLY A 65 -2.84 -8.58 -1.79
C GLY A 65 -2.39 -10.03 -1.79
N GLN A 66 -1.14 -10.23 -2.18
CA GLN A 66 -0.53 -11.54 -2.24
C GLN A 66 0.98 -11.42 -1.97
N VAL A 67 1.51 -12.23 -1.06
CA VAL A 67 2.93 -12.25 -0.68
C VAL A 67 3.37 -13.69 -0.42
N TYR A 68 4.67 -13.94 -0.46
CA TYR A 68 5.19 -15.22 0.04
C TYR A 68 5.22 -15.21 1.58
N SER A 69 4.75 -16.31 2.16
CA SER A 69 4.88 -16.62 3.58
C SER A 69 5.72 -17.90 3.73
N GLN A 70 6.55 -17.94 4.76
CA GLN A 70 7.30 -19.14 5.09
C GLN A 70 6.35 -20.16 5.74
N ALA A 71 6.13 -21.28 5.06
CA ALA A 71 5.35 -22.38 5.62
C ALA A 71 6.16 -23.10 6.71
N ASP A 72 5.48 -23.67 7.70
CA ASP A 72 6.09 -24.43 8.81
C ASP A 72 6.99 -25.59 8.34
N ALA A 73 6.79 -26.08 7.11
CA ALA A 73 7.59 -27.12 6.47
C ALA A 73 8.87 -26.62 5.77
N GLY A 74 9.21 -25.33 5.88
CA GLY A 74 10.44 -24.76 5.33
C GLY A 74 10.39 -24.35 3.85
N GLY A 75 9.21 -24.27 3.25
CA GLY A 75 9.01 -23.78 1.88
C GLY A 75 8.27 -22.44 1.84
N LEU A 76 8.49 -21.64 0.79
CA LEU A 76 7.69 -20.44 0.54
C LEU A 76 6.35 -20.82 -0.09
N ALA A 77 5.26 -20.36 0.51
CA ALA A 77 3.91 -20.49 -0.02
C ALA A 77 3.37 -19.10 -0.36
N LEU A 78 2.75 -18.99 -1.54
CA LEU A 78 2.12 -17.76 -1.97
C LEU A 78 0.77 -17.61 -1.27
N VAL A 79 0.65 -16.64 -0.38
CA VAL A 79 -0.52 -16.41 0.47
C VAL A 79 -1.22 -15.13 0.04
N LYS A 80 -2.54 -15.22 -0.13
CA LYS A 80 -3.40 -14.06 -0.33
C LYS A 80 -3.82 -13.52 1.03
N PHE A 81 -3.78 -12.20 1.18
CA PHE A 81 -4.14 -11.53 2.41
C PHE A 81 -5.24 -10.51 2.16
N THR A 82 -6.01 -10.18 3.20
CA THR A 82 -7.12 -9.23 3.15
C THR A 82 -6.75 -7.91 3.81
N SER A 83 -7.67 -6.93 3.82
CA SER A 83 -7.44 -5.67 4.55
C SER A 83 -7.19 -5.88 6.05
N GLU A 84 -7.71 -6.96 6.64
CA GLU A 84 -7.52 -7.26 8.07
C GLU A 84 -6.06 -7.64 8.39
N ASP A 85 -5.36 -8.24 7.41
CA ASP A 85 -3.97 -8.68 7.53
C ASP A 85 -2.97 -7.58 7.11
N ALA A 86 -3.45 -6.41 6.68
CA ALA A 86 -2.64 -5.38 6.06
C ALA A 86 -1.52 -4.89 6.98
N VAL A 87 -1.80 -4.70 8.28
CA VAL A 87 -0.81 -4.26 9.28
C VAL A 87 0.34 -5.27 9.35
N THR A 88 0.02 -6.55 9.50
CA THR A 88 1.01 -7.62 9.59
C THR A 88 1.91 -7.67 8.36
N VAL A 89 1.36 -7.45 7.15
CA VAL A 89 2.15 -7.42 5.92
C VAL A 89 3.01 -6.17 5.83
N LEU A 90 2.49 -5.01 6.23
CA LEU A 90 3.24 -3.75 6.22
C LEU A 90 4.40 -3.75 7.22
N ASP A 91 4.24 -4.39 8.38
CA ASP A 91 5.30 -4.53 9.38
C ASP A 91 6.53 -5.31 8.87
N LEU A 92 6.35 -6.13 7.83
CA LEU A 92 7.44 -6.87 7.17
C LEU A 92 8.20 -6.01 6.15
N LEU A 93 7.65 -4.85 5.76
CA LEU A 93 8.21 -4.01 4.71
C LEU A 93 9.08 -2.90 5.31
N PRO A 94 10.24 -2.59 4.69
CA PRO A 94 11.01 -1.41 5.05
C PRO A 94 10.18 -0.13 4.88
N MET A 95 10.38 0.85 5.77
CA MET A 95 9.63 2.11 5.73
C MET A 95 9.68 2.80 4.36
N GLY A 96 10.82 2.77 3.67
CA GLY A 96 10.94 3.36 2.33
C GLY A 96 10.05 2.69 1.26
N ILE A 97 9.59 1.45 1.47
CA ILE A 97 8.57 0.82 0.62
C ILE A 97 7.18 1.34 0.98
N ILE A 98 6.88 1.47 2.28
CA ILE A 98 5.61 2.01 2.77
C ILE A 98 5.41 3.45 2.25
N GLU A 99 6.46 4.28 2.29
CA GLU A 99 6.46 5.63 1.72
C GLU A 99 6.21 5.61 0.21
N ARG A 100 6.83 4.70 -0.55
CA ARG A 100 6.56 4.55 -1.98
C ARG A 100 5.12 4.13 -2.29
N ILE A 101 4.52 3.29 -1.45
CA ILE A 101 3.10 2.92 -1.58
C ILE A 101 2.22 4.13 -1.29
N TYR A 102 2.52 4.88 -0.22
CA TYR A 102 1.83 6.13 0.12
C TYR A 102 1.92 7.16 -1.02
N ASP A 103 3.10 7.35 -1.60
CA ASP A 103 3.29 8.21 -2.75
C ASP A 103 2.52 7.70 -3.98
N ALA A 104 2.46 6.39 -4.20
CA ALA A 104 1.67 5.81 -5.30
C ALA A 104 0.15 5.89 -5.07
N MET A 105 -0.29 6.00 -3.81
CA MET A 105 -1.69 6.27 -3.42
C MET A 105 -2.05 7.74 -3.59
N ASN A 106 -1.09 8.62 -3.29
CA ASN A 106 -1.24 10.08 -3.31
C ASN A 106 -0.95 10.69 -4.69
N SER A 107 -0.15 10.02 -5.52
CA SER A 107 0.18 10.43 -6.88
C SER A 107 -1.09 10.40 -7.72
N SER A 108 -1.45 11.59 -8.20
CA SER A 108 -2.53 11.80 -9.18
C SER A 108 -2.17 11.32 -10.57
N GLU A 109 -1.07 10.56 -10.76
CA GLU A 109 -0.72 9.97 -12.04
C GLU A 109 -1.83 9.01 -12.52
N TYR A 110 -2.82 9.60 -13.18
CA TYR A 110 -3.11 9.32 -14.58
C TYR A 110 -1.77 9.24 -15.31
N SER A 111 -1.13 8.08 -15.26
CA SER A 111 -0.18 7.71 -16.30
C SER A 111 -1.03 7.63 -17.56
N ASP A 112 -1.00 8.70 -18.36
CA ASP A 112 -1.56 8.70 -19.70
C ASP A 112 -0.95 7.50 -20.43
N PRO A 113 -1.74 6.52 -20.93
CA PRO A 113 -1.19 5.36 -21.64
C PRO A 113 -0.61 5.73 -23.02
N LYS A 114 -0.50 7.02 -23.36
CA LYS A 114 0.05 7.50 -24.63
C LYS A 114 1.07 8.61 -24.44
N ALA A 115 2.26 8.23 -24.02
CA ALA A 115 3.47 8.88 -24.50
C ALA A 115 4.39 7.80 -25.08
N SER A 116 3.95 7.23 -26.21
CA SER A 116 4.82 6.55 -27.17
C SER A 116 4.99 7.47 -28.38
#